data_AF-A0A2S5P5G4-F1
#
_entry.id   AF-A0A2S5P5G4-F1
#
_cell.length_a   1.000
_cell.length_b   1.000
_cell.length_c   1.000
_cell.angle_alpha   90.00
_cell.angle_beta   90.00
_cell.angle_gamma   90.00
#
_symmetry.space_group_name_H-M   'P 1'
#
loop_
_entity.id
_entity.type
_entity.pdbx_description
1 polymer ?
#
loop_
_entity_poly.entity_id
_entity_poly.type
_entity_poly.pdbx_seq_one_letter_code
_entity_poly.pdbx_strand_id
1 'polypeptide(L)'
;MDQSVCKLTIVCPPAAGDNIAELMLGLDPPVAGFTTFAAEGHGLSFDTASVGERVRGRVKRTVIVAVLPRMTAERLVEIVRREIAVPHMAYWIEPVLACGRMGERPTGAADLGKVSAAGAVGA
;
A
#
# COMPACT_ATOMS: atom_id res chain seq x y z
N MET A 1 -1.85 -16.99 18.66
CA MET A 1 -1.29 -15.67 18.31
C MET A 1 -2.06 -15.17 17.12
N ASP A 2 -2.55 -13.93 17.19
CA ASP A 2 -3.43 -13.32 16.19
C ASP A 2 -2.74 -13.30 14.82
N GLN A 3 -3.17 -14.20 13.93
CA GLN A 3 -2.69 -14.34 12.54
C GLN A 3 -3.42 -13.38 11.59
N SER A 4 -4.14 -12.38 12.10
CA SER A 4 -4.87 -11.45 11.25
C SER A 4 -3.90 -10.65 10.37
N VAL A 5 -4.11 -10.80 9.05
CA VAL A 5 -3.47 -9.95 8.05
C VAL A 5 -4.14 -8.58 8.06
N CYS A 6 -3.34 -7.55 7.79
CA CYS A 6 -3.81 -6.18 7.68
C CYS A 6 -3.18 -5.52 6.46
N LYS A 7 -3.78 -4.42 6.03
CA LYS A 7 -3.24 -3.58 4.98
C LYS A 7 -2.52 -2.41 5.64
N LEU A 8 -1.19 -2.38 5.52
CA LEU A 8 -0.40 -1.22 5.86
C LEU A 8 -0.36 -0.28 4.65
N THR A 9 -0.71 0.99 4.88
CA THR A 9 -0.50 2.05 3.90
C THR A 9 0.44 3.10 4.48
N ILE A 10 1.47 3.47 3.72
CA ILE A 10 2.39 4.55 4.04
C ILE A 10 2.29 5.61 2.94
N VAL A 11 2.08 6.86 3.32
CA VAL A 11 2.10 8.02 2.44
C VAL A 11 3.28 8.88 2.81
N CYS A 12 4.13 9.19 1.83
CA CYS A 12 5.40 9.88 2.08
C CYS A 12 5.78 10.80 0.90
N PRO A 13 6.73 11.73 1.08
CA PRO A 13 7.38 12.41 -0.04
C PRO A 13 8.06 11.41 -0.99
N PRO A 14 8.17 11.71 -2.30
CA PRO A 14 8.72 10.77 -3.28
C PRO A 14 10.09 10.19 -2.90
N ALA A 15 11.02 11.03 -2.46
CA ALA A 15 12.37 10.59 -2.07
C ALA A 15 12.38 9.61 -0.88
N ALA A 16 11.44 9.75 0.06
CA ALA A 16 11.30 8.81 1.17
C ALA A 16 10.68 7.49 0.72
N GLY A 17 9.84 7.51 -0.33
CA GLY A 17 9.21 6.31 -0.86
C GLY A 17 10.20 5.28 -1.40
N ASP A 18 11.20 5.74 -2.14
CA ASP A 18 12.25 4.87 -2.67
C ASP A 18 13.07 4.22 -1.54
N ASN A 19 13.46 5.00 -0.53
CA ASN A 19 14.18 4.51 0.64
C ASN A 19 13.37 3.47 1.43
N ILE A 20 12.05 3.65 1.57
CA ILE A 20 11.18 2.68 2.26
C ILE A 20 11.08 1.39 1.46
N ALA A 21 10.96 1.47 0.13
CA ALA A 21 10.92 0.29 -0.73
C ALA A 21 12.23 -0.51 -0.63
N GLU A 22 13.38 0.17 -0.67
CA GLU A 22 14.69 -0.45 -0.48
C GLU A 22 14.80 -1.10 0.91
N LEU A 23 14.39 -0.38 1.96
CA LEU A 23 14.36 -0.92 3.32
C LEU A 23 13.51 -2.19 3.41
N MET A 24 12.31 -2.20 2.84
CA MET A 24 11.41 -3.37 2.85
C MET A 24 12.00 -4.59 2.13
N LEU A 25 12.78 -4.37 1.07
CA LEU A 25 13.48 -5.41 0.33
C LEU A 25 14.76 -5.89 1.05
N GLY A 26 15.38 -5.04 1.87
CA GLY A 26 16.61 -5.35 2.60
C GLY A 26 16.42 -6.01 3.98
N LEU A 27 15.18 -6.17 4.45
CA LEU A 27 14.90 -6.87 5.71
C LEU A 27 15.19 -8.37 5.62
N ASP A 28 15.42 -8.99 6.79
CA ASP A 28 15.55 -10.44 6.92
C ASP A 28 14.45 -11.01 7.86
N PRO A 29 13.44 -11.71 7.34
CA PRO A 29 13.16 -11.92 5.91
C PRO A 29 12.60 -10.64 5.22
N PRO A 30 12.73 -10.52 3.89
CA PRO A 30 12.21 -9.37 3.16
C PRO A 30 10.68 -9.37 3.14
N VAL A 31 10.08 -8.20 2.95
CA VAL A 31 8.62 -8.10 2.79
C VAL A 31 8.22 -8.75 1.47
N ALA A 32 7.41 -9.81 1.54
CA ALA A 32 7.09 -10.67 0.39
C ALA A 32 6.33 -10.00 -0.77
N GLY A 33 5.76 -8.81 -0.53
CA GLY A 33 5.11 -8.04 -1.58
C GLY A 33 4.54 -6.72 -1.08
N PHE A 34 4.69 -5.69 -1.90
CA PHE A 34 4.06 -4.38 -1.74
C PHE A 34 3.78 -3.79 -3.11
N THR A 35 2.97 -2.75 -3.15
CA THR A 35 2.64 -2.00 -4.35
C THR A 35 2.85 -0.52 -4.09
N THR A 36 3.44 0.17 -5.04
CA THR A 36 3.64 1.62 -4.98
C THR A 36 2.84 2.31 -6.06
N PHE A 37 2.37 3.52 -5.77
CA PHE A 37 1.78 4.39 -6.78
C PHE A 37 1.97 5.86 -6.42
N ALA A 38 2.03 6.70 -7.46
CA ALA A 38 2.09 8.14 -7.31
C ALA A 38 0.72 8.68 -6.88
N ALA A 39 0.73 9.66 -5.99
CA ALA A 39 -0.47 10.37 -5.55
C ALA A 39 -0.18 11.87 -5.38
N GLU A 40 -1.24 12.65 -5.19
CA GLU A 40 -1.15 14.03 -4.71
C GLU A 40 -1.99 14.14 -3.44
N GLY A 41 -1.49 14.87 -2.44
CA GLY A 41 -2.17 15.00 -1.16
C GLY A 41 -1.97 16.36 -0.52
N HIS A 42 -2.92 16.73 0.32
CA HIS A 42 -2.86 17.90 1.19
C HIS A 42 -2.79 17.41 2.64
N GLY A 43 -1.73 17.77 3.37
CA GLY A 43 -1.44 17.25 4.71
C GLY A 43 -1.80 18.21 5.83
N LEU A 44 -1.57 17.78 7.08
CA LEU A 44 -1.87 18.53 8.32
C LEU A 44 -0.94 19.74 8.56
N SER A 45 0.28 19.73 8.03
CA SER A 45 1.17 20.88 8.04
C SER A 45 1.61 21.20 6.62
N PHE A 46 1.41 22.46 6.22
CA PHE A 46 1.78 22.98 4.90
C PHE A 46 2.94 23.99 5.00
N ASP A 47 3.52 24.11 6.20
CA ASP A 47 4.45 25.18 6.57
C ASP A 47 5.80 25.05 5.86
N THR A 48 6.19 23.84 5.47
CA THR A 48 7.42 23.58 4.71
C THR A 48 7.17 23.33 3.21
N ALA A 49 5.95 23.56 2.72
CA ALA A 49 5.65 23.41 1.30
C ALA A 49 6.40 24.49 0.50
N SER A 50 6.94 24.12 -0.66
CA SER A 50 7.52 25.08 -1.61
C SER A 50 6.46 26.07 -2.10
N VAL A 51 6.90 27.20 -2.67
CA VAL A 51 5.98 28.22 -3.21
C VAL A 51 5.03 27.62 -4.26
N GLY A 52 5.52 26.75 -5.14
CA GLY A 52 4.71 26.09 -6.16
C GLY A 52 3.66 25.13 -5.59
N GLU A 53 3.98 24.49 -4.46
CA GLU A 53 3.06 23.60 -3.74
C GLU A 53 1.98 24.36 -2.98
N ARG A 54 2.33 25.52 -2.39
CA ARG A 54 1.36 26.45 -1.79
C ARG A 54 0.35 26.97 -2.80
N VAL A 55 0.79 27.26 -4.03
CA VAL A 55 -0.11 27.69 -5.11
C VAL A 55 -1.02 26.55 -5.59
N ARG A 56 -0.53 25.32 -5.65
CA ARG A 56 -1.32 24.16 -6.11
C ARG A 56 -2.29 23.60 -5.07
N GLY A 57 -2.07 23.86 -3.78
CA GLY A 57 -2.90 23.31 -2.69
C GLY A 57 -2.79 21.79 -2.54
N ARG A 58 -1.78 21.16 -3.15
CA ARG A 58 -1.48 19.73 -3.06
C ARG A 58 -0.02 19.45 -3.41
N VAL A 59 0.53 18.42 -2.79
CA VAL A 59 1.95 18.02 -2.90
C VAL A 59 2.03 16.61 -3.44
N LYS A 60 3.04 16.33 -4.29
CA LYS A 60 3.30 14.98 -4.80
C LYS A 60 3.65 14.03 -3.64
N ARG A 61 3.12 12.82 -3.70
CA ARG A 61 3.33 11.76 -2.72
C ARG A 61 3.62 10.43 -3.41
N THR A 62 4.35 9.58 -2.69
CA THR A 62 4.38 8.15 -2.96
C THR A 62 3.51 7.46 -1.92
N VAL A 63 2.63 6.58 -2.39
CA VAL A 63 1.86 5.68 -1.53
C VAL A 63 2.43 4.28 -1.68
N ILE A 64 2.70 3.63 -0.56
CA ILE A 64 3.17 2.26 -0.48
C ILE A 64 2.11 1.47 0.27
N VAL A 65 1.65 0.37 -0.32
CA VAL A 65 0.64 -0.51 0.25
C VAL A 65 1.18 -1.93 0.33
N ALA A 66 1.02 -2.57 1.49
CA ALA A 66 1.37 -3.97 1.68
C ALA A 66 0.31 -4.67 2.53
N VAL A 67 0.00 -5.93 2.19
CA VAL A 67 -0.86 -6.80 3.01
C VAL A 67 0.03 -7.83 3.69
N LEU A 68 0.07 -7.81 5.02
CA LEU A 68 1.02 -8.60 5.81
C LEU A 68 0.49 -8.86 7.23
N PRO A 69 1.13 -9.77 8.01
CA PRO A 69 0.76 -9.99 9.40
C PRO A 69 0.82 -8.69 10.20
N ARG A 70 -0.18 -8.45 11.06
CA ARG A 70 -0.27 -7.21 11.85
C ARG A 70 1.00 -6.87 12.62
N MET A 71 1.62 -7.86 13.25
CA MET A 71 2.88 -7.67 13.99
C MET A 71 4.02 -7.18 13.09
N THR A 72 4.09 -7.70 11.86
CA THR A 72 5.08 -7.24 10.89
C THR A 72 4.78 -5.81 10.43
N ALA A 73 3.50 -5.42 10.31
CA ALA A 73 3.13 -4.05 9.93
C ALA A 73 3.51 -3.04 11.01
N GLU A 74 3.21 -3.35 12.27
CA GLU A 74 3.59 -2.52 13.40
C GLU A 74 5.12 -2.40 13.53
N ARG A 75 5.84 -3.50 13.33
CA ARG A 75 7.32 -3.50 13.30
C ARG A 75 7.88 -2.66 12.14
N LEU A 76 7.30 -2.75 10.95
CA LEU A 76 7.72 -1.95 9.79
C LEU A 76 7.55 -0.45 10.06
N VAL A 77 6.41 -0.04 10.64
CA VAL A 77 6.18 1.35 11.02
C VAL A 77 7.27 1.85 11.96
N GLU A 78 7.65 1.04 12.95
CA GLU A 78 8.70 1.43 13.90
C GLU A 78 10.08 1.52 13.26
N ILE A 79 10.43 0.59 12.37
CA ILE A 79 11.69 0.63 11.63
C ILE A 79 11.74 1.89 10.74
N VAL A 80 10.66 2.17 9.98
CA VAL A 80 10.58 3.36 9.13
C VAL A 80 10.69 4.64 9.96
N ARG A 81 10.07 4.68 11.15
CA ARG A 81 10.21 5.82 12.07
C ARG A 81 11.65 6.05 12.52
N ARG A 82 12.40 4.99 12.81
CA ARG A 82 13.78 5.08 13.27
C ARG A 82 14.76 5.45 12.17
N GLU A 83 14.59 4.87 10.98
CA GLU A 83 15.61 4.92 9.93
C GLU A 83 15.33 5.99 8.85
N ILE A 84 14.06 6.34 8.61
CA ILE A 84 13.65 7.14 7.43
C ILE A 84 12.76 8.34 7.78
N ALA A 85 12.27 8.47 9.01
CA ALA A 85 11.29 9.50 9.35
C ALA A 85 11.68 10.91 8.87
N VAL A 86 10.89 11.41 7.93
CA VAL A 86 10.94 12.80 7.45
C VAL A 86 9.59 13.47 7.71
N PRO A 87 9.54 14.81 7.73
CA PRO A 87 8.27 15.53 7.81
C PRO A 87 7.28 15.08 6.74
N HIS A 88 5.99 15.15 7.06
CA HIS A 88 4.88 14.87 6.14
C HIS A 88 4.76 13.40 5.69
N MET A 89 5.20 12.48 6.52
CA MET A 89 4.85 11.07 6.41
C MET A 89 3.59 10.77 7.23
N ALA A 90 2.73 9.93 6.69
CA ALA A 90 1.57 9.38 7.39
C ALA A 90 1.49 7.88 7.12
N TYR A 91 0.90 7.14 8.06
CA TYR A 91 0.58 5.75 7.87
C TYR A 91 -0.77 5.43 8.49
N TRP A 92 -1.38 4.35 8.02
CA TRP A 92 -2.52 3.75 8.68
C TRP A 92 -2.55 2.25 8.41
N ILE A 93 -3.26 1.53 9.27
CA ILE A 93 -3.45 0.10 9.19
C ILE A 93 -4.95 -0.17 9.12
N GLU A 94 -5.38 -0.85 8.07
CA GLU A 94 -6.78 -1.23 7.84
C GLU A 94 -6.96 -2.75 7.97
N PRO A 95 -8.12 -3.22 8.48
CA PRO A 95 -8.43 -4.65 8.49
C PRO A 95 -8.56 -5.19 7.06
N VAL A 96 -8.10 -6.43 6.84
CA VAL A 96 -8.25 -7.13 5.56
C VAL A 96 -9.19 -8.31 5.75
N LEU A 97 -10.30 -8.31 5.02
CA LEU A 97 -11.27 -9.41 5.07
C LEU A 97 -10.77 -10.66 4.33
N ALA A 98 -10.06 -10.48 3.21
CA ALA A 98 -9.47 -11.56 2.43
C ALA A 98 -8.30 -11.05 1.58
N CYS A 99 -7.29 -11.90 1.35
CA CYS A 99 -6.22 -11.69 0.39
C CYS A 99 -5.81 -13.01 -0.26
N GLY A 100 -5.49 -13.00 -1.56
CA GLY A 100 -5.10 -14.19 -2.30
C GLY A 100 -4.55 -13.84 -3.67
N ARG A 101 -4.04 -14.85 -4.40
CA ARG A 101 -3.53 -14.69 -5.76
C ARG A 101 -4.52 -15.27 -6.76
N MET A 102 -4.89 -14.49 -7.78
CA MET A 102 -5.81 -14.94 -8.84
C MET A 102 -5.12 -15.79 -9.92
N GLY A 103 -3.77 -15.81 -9.94
CA GLY A 103 -2.97 -16.57 -10.92
C GLY A 103 -2.68 -18.01 -10.51
N GLU A 104 -3.04 -18.41 -9.29
CA GLU A 104 -2.96 -19.80 -8.86
C GLU A 104 -4.10 -20.55 -9.52
N ARG A 105 -3.84 -21.16 -10.67
CA ARG A 105 -4.79 -22.07 -11.31
C ARG A 105 -5.09 -23.18 -10.29
N PRO A 106 -6.34 -23.38 -9.89
CA PRO A 106 -6.68 -24.49 -9.00
C PRO A 106 -6.18 -25.79 -9.63
N THR A 107 -5.34 -26.55 -8.93
CA THR A 107 -4.89 -27.88 -9.39
C THR A 107 -6.02 -28.93 -9.39
N GLY A 108 -7.24 -28.54 -9.00
CA GLY A 108 -8.46 -29.30 -9.22
C GLY A 108 -9.50 -28.42 -9.91
N ALA A 109 -10.14 -28.96 -10.94
CA ALA A 109 -11.21 -28.29 -11.69
C ALA A 109 -12.35 -27.83 -10.76
N ALA A 110 -12.28 -26.58 -10.30
CA ALA A 110 -13.44 -25.88 -9.79
C ALA A 110 -14.18 -25.31 -11.01
N ASP A 111 -15.21 -26.03 -11.43
CA ASP A 111 -16.23 -25.61 -12.36
C ASP A 111 -16.91 -24.34 -11.80
N LEU A 112 -16.37 -23.17 -12.14
CA LEU A 112 -17.14 -21.93 -12.07
C LEU A 112 -18.16 -22.03 -13.20
N GLY A 113 -19.31 -22.64 -12.85
CA GLY A 113 -20.40 -22.95 -13.76
C GLY A 113 -20.61 -21.84 -14.77
N LYS A 114 -20.72 -22.24 -16.05
CA LYS A 114 -20.79 -21.36 -17.22
C LYS A 114 -21.61 -20.11 -16.92
N VAL A 115 -20.96 -18.95 -16.93
CA VAL A 115 -21.65 -17.66 -16.94
C VAL A 115 -22.44 -17.63 -18.25
N SER A 116 -23.75 -17.89 -18.15
CA SER A 116 -24.66 -17.80 -19.28
C SER A 116 -24.70 -16.35 -19.73
N ALA A 117 -24.16 -16.08 -20.91
CA ALA A 117 -24.37 -14.83 -21.63
C ALA A 117 -25.83 -14.81 -22.12
N ALA A 118 -26.76 -14.49 -21.23
CA ALA A 118 -28.14 -14.21 -21.57
C ALA A 118 -28.34 -12.69 -21.59
N GLY A 119 -28.54 -12.13 -22.79
CA GLY A 119 -29.08 -10.78 -22.94
C GLY A 119 -28.51 -9.93 -24.06
N ALA A 120 -28.31 -10.48 -25.27
CA ALA A 120 -28.21 -9.66 -26.47
C ALA A 120 -29.35 -10.05 -27.43
N VAL A 121 -30.55 -9.52 -27.16
CA VAL A 121 -31.62 -9.40 -28.18
C VAL A 121 -32.40 -8.11 -27.92
N GLY A 122 -32.42 -7.22 -28.92
CA GLY A 122 -33.55 -6.34 -29.18
C GLY A 122 -33.28 -4.84 -29.08
N ALA A 123 -32.78 -4.22 -30.15
CA ALA A 123 -33.55 -3.33 -31.03
C ALA A 123 -32.67 -2.91 -32.22
#